data_AF-H6BDE6-F1
#
_entry.id   AF-H6BDE6-F1
#
_cell.length_a   1.000
_cell.length_b   1.000
_cell.length_c   1.000
_cell.angle_alpha   90.00
_cell.angle_beta   90.00
_cell.angle_gamma   90.00
#
_symmetry.space_group_name_H-M   'P 1'
#
loop_
_entity.id
_entity.type
_entity.pdbx_description
1 polymer ?
#
loop_
_entity_poly.entity_id
_entity_poly.type
_entity_poly.pdbx_seq_one_letter_code
_entity_poly.pdbx_strand_id
1 'polypeptide(L)'
;PLVYGSQGDWDSSLKIILDWSPFSSKEELLKQFEDVDSHGTKVVAYNLWMNDDGLLELDFEDDDEDILLRDQGQTSGGTTKIQKEIVEQHISHRLRFSLRAYTSILYLRKFENFQIILRGKPVEQISIANELKFKKVVTYKPQVAHDSQVVSVKVDIGFAKEAPVLGIFGMNVYHKNRLIMPFWKVLQEASSRGRSVVGV
;
A
#
# COMPACT_ATOMS: atom_id res chain seq x y z
N PRO A 1 30.02 22.83 13.43
CA PRO A 1 31.00 22.70 12.32
C PRO A 1 30.68 21.46 11.47
N LEU A 2 30.30 21.66 10.20
CA LEU A 2 30.23 20.56 9.24
C LEU A 2 31.67 20.08 9.03
N VAL A 3 31.99 18.89 9.53
CA VAL A 3 33.27 18.24 9.25
C VAL A 3 33.19 17.79 7.78
N TYR A 4 33.85 18.53 6.91
CA TYR A 4 34.03 18.11 5.53
C TYR A 4 34.96 16.89 5.53
N GLY A 5 34.50 15.78 4.93
CA GLY A 5 35.35 14.60 4.72
C GLY A 5 36.60 14.98 3.91
N SER A 6 37.72 14.32 4.19
CA SER A 6 38.95 14.47 3.42
C SER A 6 38.84 13.79 2.06
N GLN A 7 39.72 14.13 1.10
CA GLN A 7 39.76 13.44 -0.20
C GLN A 7 39.86 11.91 -0.04
N GLY A 8 40.66 11.44 0.93
CA GLY A 8 40.79 10.02 1.24
C GLY A 8 39.48 9.37 1.73
N ASP A 9 38.66 10.10 2.50
CA ASP A 9 37.36 9.60 2.96
C ASP A 9 36.38 9.42 1.78
N TRP A 10 36.40 10.34 0.82
CA TRP A 10 35.58 10.29 -0.38
C TRP A 10 36.02 9.16 -1.31
N ASP A 11 37.32 9.00 -1.54
CA ASP A 11 37.87 7.93 -2.37
C ASP A 11 37.57 6.56 -1.76
N SER A 12 37.66 6.43 -0.44
CA SER A 12 37.30 5.19 0.27
C SER A 12 35.79 4.89 0.18
N SER A 13 34.95 5.90 0.34
CA SER A 13 33.48 5.73 0.25
C SER A 13 33.07 5.32 -1.16
N LEU A 14 33.63 5.96 -2.18
CA LEU A 14 33.40 5.60 -3.57
C LEU A 14 33.86 4.15 -3.84
N LYS A 15 35.06 3.78 -3.37
CA LYS A 15 35.55 2.40 -3.53
C LYS A 15 34.59 1.38 -2.92
N ILE A 16 34.07 1.62 -1.71
CA ILE A 16 33.09 0.73 -1.07
C ILE A 16 31.84 0.57 -1.94
N ILE A 17 31.33 1.68 -2.52
CA ILE A 17 30.18 1.62 -3.41
C ILE A 17 30.50 0.79 -4.66
N LEU A 18 31.65 1.01 -5.29
CA LEU A 18 32.02 0.29 -6.52
C LEU A 18 32.27 -1.21 -6.28
N ASP A 19 32.78 -1.58 -5.11
CA ASP A 19 33.08 -2.97 -4.75
C ASP A 19 31.82 -3.76 -4.33
N TRP A 20 30.82 -3.11 -3.71
CA TRP A 20 29.71 -3.81 -3.03
C TRP A 20 28.29 -3.43 -3.47
N SER A 21 28.14 -2.39 -4.29
CA SER A 21 26.84 -2.00 -4.85
C SER A 21 26.61 -2.64 -6.22
N PRO A 22 25.39 -2.53 -6.78
CA PRO A 22 25.11 -2.96 -8.16
C PRO A 22 25.83 -2.17 -9.26
N PHE A 23 26.59 -1.12 -8.92
CA PHE A 23 27.28 -0.25 -9.87
C PHE A 23 28.78 -0.45 -9.73
N SER A 24 29.40 -1.12 -10.71
CA SER A 24 30.81 -1.51 -10.65
C SER A 24 31.76 -0.45 -11.23
N SER A 25 31.21 0.62 -11.78
CA SER A 25 31.98 1.74 -12.33
C SER A 25 31.40 3.09 -11.93
N LYS A 26 32.25 4.12 -11.95
CA LYS A 26 31.82 5.50 -11.67
C LYS A 26 30.80 5.96 -12.72
N GLU A 27 30.98 5.54 -13.97
CA GLU A 27 30.09 5.86 -15.08
C GLU A 27 28.69 5.27 -14.86
N GLU A 28 28.57 4.01 -14.43
CA GLU A 28 27.29 3.39 -14.09
C GLU A 28 26.60 4.05 -12.89
N LEU A 29 27.37 4.41 -11.86
CA LEU A 29 26.85 5.12 -10.70
C LEU A 29 26.33 6.51 -11.09
N LEU A 30 27.07 7.25 -11.93
CA LEU A 30 26.68 8.58 -12.38
C LEU A 30 25.41 8.54 -13.25
N LYS A 31 25.22 7.50 -14.08
CA LYS A 31 23.99 7.29 -14.84
C LYS A 31 22.73 7.23 -13.96
N GLN A 32 22.84 6.83 -12.70
CA GLN A 32 21.70 6.79 -11.78
C GLN A 32 21.15 8.16 -11.40
N PHE A 33 21.87 9.24 -11.70
CA PHE A 33 21.42 10.61 -11.44
C PHE A 33 20.85 11.31 -12.67
N GLU A 34 20.98 10.72 -13.88
CA GLU A 34 20.60 11.38 -15.14
C GLU A 34 19.08 11.57 -15.30
N ASP A 35 18.28 10.71 -14.67
CA ASP A 35 16.81 10.71 -14.68
C ASP A 35 16.19 11.41 -13.46
N VAL A 36 17.02 11.97 -12.58
CA VAL A 36 16.57 12.81 -11.47
C VAL A 36 16.71 14.26 -11.89
N ASP A 37 15.63 15.04 -11.77
CA ASP A 37 15.64 16.47 -12.03
C ASP A 37 16.56 17.23 -11.04
N SER A 38 16.50 18.57 -11.03
CA SER A 38 17.27 19.43 -10.12
C SER A 38 17.29 19.01 -8.65
N HIS A 39 16.24 18.34 -8.17
CA HIS A 39 16.14 17.83 -6.79
C HIS A 39 15.36 16.51 -6.78
N GLY A 40 15.84 15.53 -6.03
CA GLY A 40 15.13 14.26 -5.88
C GLY A 40 15.90 13.24 -5.05
N THR A 41 15.33 12.05 -4.93
CA THR A 41 15.97 10.93 -4.25
C THR A 41 15.62 9.66 -5.00
N LYS A 42 16.65 8.92 -5.43
CA LYS A 42 16.51 7.58 -5.97
C LYS A 42 16.97 6.59 -4.92
N VAL A 43 16.11 5.62 -4.61
CA VAL A 43 16.43 4.52 -3.70
C VAL A 43 16.48 3.25 -4.54
N VAL A 44 17.61 2.54 -4.46
CA VAL A 44 17.81 1.25 -5.13
C VAL A 44 17.95 0.19 -4.05
N ALA A 45 16.96 -0.69 -3.95
CA ALA A 45 17.03 -1.89 -3.14
C ALA A 45 17.42 -3.06 -4.03
N TYR A 46 18.43 -3.82 -3.61
CA TYR A 46 18.98 -4.97 -4.32
C TYR A 46 19.25 -6.11 -3.32
N ASN A 47 19.60 -7.29 -3.83
CA ASN A 47 19.65 -8.52 -3.03
C ASN A 47 18.33 -8.76 -2.30
N LEU A 48 17.24 -8.69 -3.09
CA LEU A 48 15.88 -8.89 -2.59
C LEU A 48 15.73 -10.27 -1.94
N TRP A 49 14.83 -10.36 -0.98
CA TRP A 49 14.60 -11.59 -0.23
C TRP A 49 14.12 -12.71 -1.16
N MET A 50 14.69 -13.90 -0.94
CA MET A 50 14.32 -15.15 -1.60
C MET A 50 13.87 -16.15 -0.55
N ASN A 51 12.91 -17.00 -0.93
CA ASN A 51 12.48 -18.13 -0.12
C ASN A 51 13.47 -19.31 -0.24
N ASP A 52 13.19 -20.39 0.48
CA ASP A 52 14.03 -21.60 0.51
C ASP A 52 14.15 -22.31 -0.86
N ASP A 53 13.22 -22.04 -1.78
CA ASP A 53 13.25 -22.55 -3.16
C ASP A 53 14.06 -21.67 -4.12
N GLY A 54 14.66 -20.57 -3.63
CA GLY A 54 15.40 -19.61 -4.43
C GLY A 54 14.52 -18.68 -5.27
N LEU A 55 13.22 -18.59 -4.95
CA LEU A 55 12.27 -17.70 -5.60
C LEU A 55 12.14 -16.39 -4.82
N LEU A 56 12.05 -15.26 -5.53
CA LEU A 56 11.78 -13.96 -4.92
C LEU A 56 10.39 -13.95 -4.27
N GLU A 57 10.23 -13.28 -3.12
CA GLU A 57 8.90 -13.04 -2.53
C GLU A 57 8.02 -12.17 -3.44
N LEU A 58 8.64 -11.23 -4.14
CA LEU A 58 7.96 -10.33 -5.06
C LEU A 58 7.96 -10.92 -6.47
N ASP A 59 6.78 -10.91 -7.09
CA ASP A 59 6.60 -11.25 -8.49
C ASP A 59 6.63 -10.00 -9.37
N PHE A 60 7.46 -10.07 -10.41
CA PHE A 60 7.64 -9.02 -11.40
C PHE A 60 7.22 -9.45 -12.82
N GLU A 61 6.81 -10.72 -12.99
CA GLU A 61 6.61 -11.37 -14.29
C GLU A 61 5.12 -11.58 -14.62
N ASP A 62 4.30 -11.91 -13.62
CA ASP A 62 2.88 -12.27 -13.82
C ASP A 62 1.99 -11.10 -14.29
N ASP A 63 2.35 -9.87 -13.94
CA ASP A 63 1.66 -8.64 -14.34
C ASP A 63 2.71 -7.57 -14.68
N ASP A 64 2.70 -7.08 -15.91
CA ASP A 64 3.71 -6.12 -16.38
C ASP A 64 3.53 -4.72 -15.77
N GLU A 65 2.35 -4.42 -15.24
CA GLU A 65 1.99 -3.15 -14.60
C GLU A 65 1.98 -3.23 -13.06
N ASP A 66 2.20 -4.40 -12.44
CA ASP A 66 2.12 -4.58 -10.99
C ASP A 66 3.40 -5.21 -10.38
N ILE A 67 3.46 -5.21 -9.05
CA ILE A 67 4.38 -6.05 -8.27
C ILE A 67 3.49 -6.87 -7.35
N LEU A 68 3.48 -8.18 -7.54
CA LEU A 68 2.63 -9.08 -6.77
C LEU A 68 3.42 -9.73 -5.63
N LEU A 69 2.71 -10.16 -4.59
CA LEU A 69 3.27 -11.05 -3.59
C LEU A 69 3.10 -12.49 -4.08
N ARG A 70 4.19 -13.25 -4.14
CA ARG A 70 4.16 -14.69 -4.42
C ARG A 70 3.65 -15.42 -3.17
N ASP A 71 2.34 -15.52 -3.00
CA ASP A 71 1.75 -16.35 -1.93
C ASP A 71 1.09 -17.62 -2.48
N GLN A 72 1.57 -18.75 -1.94
CA GLN A 72 1.25 -20.15 -2.24
C GLN A 72 -0.09 -20.59 -1.62
N GLY A 73 -1.10 -19.72 -1.59
CA GLY A 73 -2.29 -19.88 -0.77
C GLY A 73 -3.58 -19.99 -1.57
N GLN A 74 -3.82 -21.11 -2.25
CA GLN A 74 -5.20 -21.47 -2.63
C GLN A 74 -5.99 -21.80 -1.37
N THR A 75 -6.60 -20.79 -0.73
CA THR A 75 -7.65 -21.07 0.25
C THR A 75 -8.89 -21.57 -0.49
N SER A 76 -8.98 -22.89 -0.51
CA SER A 76 -10.12 -23.69 -0.91
C SER A 76 -11.25 -23.52 0.10
N GLY A 77 -12.46 -23.23 -0.39
CA GLY A 77 -13.67 -23.12 0.41
C GLY A 77 -14.91 -23.01 -0.48
N GLY A 78 -15.95 -23.79 -0.15
CA GLY A 78 -17.13 -24.10 -0.97
C GLY A 78 -18.02 -22.90 -1.34
N THR A 79 -17.57 -22.10 -2.29
CA THR A 79 -18.33 -21.03 -2.97
C THR A 79 -18.47 -21.34 -4.45
N THR A 80 -19.51 -20.81 -5.09
CA THR A 80 -19.68 -20.97 -6.55
C THR A 80 -18.59 -20.19 -7.29
N LYS A 81 -18.19 -20.64 -8.49
CA LYS A 81 -17.10 -20.02 -9.27
C LYS A 81 -17.24 -18.49 -9.41
N ILE A 82 -18.46 -18.02 -9.66
CA ILE A 82 -18.77 -16.58 -9.82
C ILE A 82 -18.54 -15.80 -8.51
N GLN A 83 -18.92 -16.36 -7.37
CA GLN A 83 -18.72 -15.69 -6.07
C GLN A 83 -17.24 -15.62 -5.71
N LYS A 84 -16.47 -16.67 -6.03
CA LYS A 84 -15.02 -16.70 -5.82
C LYS A 84 -14.33 -15.60 -6.62
N GLU A 85 -14.68 -15.46 -7.89
CA GLU A 85 -14.14 -14.41 -8.77
C GLU A 85 -14.46 -13.00 -8.25
N ILE A 86 -15.70 -12.73 -7.81
CA ILE A 86 -16.08 -11.44 -7.21
C ILE A 86 -15.23 -11.12 -5.97
N VAL A 87 -15.00 -12.12 -5.11
CA VAL A 87 -14.17 -11.96 -3.91
C VAL A 87 -12.71 -11.70 -4.27
N GLU A 88 -12.17 -12.44 -5.24
CA GLU A 88 -10.77 -12.35 -5.66
C GLU A 88 -10.45 -11.01 -6.31
N GLN A 89 -11.40 -10.46 -7.07
CA GLN A 89 -11.27 -9.17 -7.75
C GLN A 89 -11.49 -7.97 -6.83
N HIS A 90 -12.17 -8.15 -5.69
CA HIS A 90 -12.46 -7.04 -4.79
C HIS A 90 -11.19 -6.53 -4.08
N ILE A 91 -11.12 -5.21 -3.85
CA ILE A 91 -9.94 -4.52 -3.32
C ILE A 91 -9.45 -5.09 -1.98
N SER A 92 -10.36 -5.55 -1.12
CA SER A 92 -10.03 -6.16 0.17
C SER A 92 -9.18 -7.43 0.06
N HIS A 93 -9.34 -8.18 -1.03
CA HIS A 93 -8.56 -9.36 -1.32
C HIS A 93 -7.27 -8.95 -2.03
N ARG A 94 -7.40 -8.15 -3.10
CA ARG A 94 -6.26 -7.72 -3.91
C ARG A 94 -5.20 -6.96 -3.12
N LEU A 95 -5.55 -6.14 -2.13
CA LEU A 95 -4.58 -5.35 -1.34
C LEU A 95 -3.54 -6.20 -0.61
N ARG A 96 -3.81 -7.50 -0.39
CA ARG A 96 -2.88 -8.41 0.26
C ARG A 96 -1.76 -8.88 -0.67
N PHE A 97 -2.03 -8.90 -1.98
CA PHE A 97 -1.14 -9.52 -2.98
C PHE A 97 -0.71 -8.56 -4.08
N SER A 98 -1.43 -7.47 -4.34
CA SER A 98 -1.14 -6.53 -5.41
C SER A 98 -0.68 -5.19 -4.82
N LEU A 99 0.55 -4.78 -5.14
CA LEU A 99 1.08 -3.51 -4.69
C LEU A 99 0.29 -2.34 -5.32
N ARG A 100 -0.14 -2.46 -6.59
CA ARG A 100 -1.01 -1.48 -7.25
C ARG A 100 -2.33 -1.31 -6.51
N ALA A 101 -2.98 -2.41 -6.14
CA ALA A 101 -4.21 -2.39 -5.35
C ALA A 101 -3.98 -1.74 -3.98
N TYR A 102 -2.94 -2.15 -3.26
CA TYR A 102 -2.62 -1.55 -1.96
C TYR A 102 -2.33 -0.04 -2.07
N THR A 103 -1.52 0.37 -3.04
CA THR A 103 -1.17 1.77 -3.29
C THR A 103 -2.36 2.63 -3.71
N SER A 104 -3.35 2.06 -4.41
CA SER A 104 -4.57 2.76 -4.83
C SER A 104 -5.42 3.27 -3.67
N ILE A 105 -5.41 2.61 -2.51
CA ILE A 105 -6.18 3.00 -1.31
C ILE A 105 -5.32 3.57 -0.19
N LEU A 106 -4.01 3.70 -0.45
CA LEU A 106 -3.00 4.02 0.56
C LEU A 106 -3.18 5.39 1.19
N TYR A 107 -3.74 6.31 0.41
CA TYR A 107 -4.08 7.65 0.84
C TYR A 107 -5.58 7.88 0.80
N LEU A 108 -6.12 8.53 1.84
CA LEU A 108 -7.56 8.82 1.94
C LEU A 108 -7.98 9.88 0.91
N ARG A 109 -7.18 10.94 0.78
CA ARG A 109 -7.40 12.09 -0.12
C ARG A 109 -6.36 12.10 -1.22
N LYS A 110 -6.77 12.52 -2.42
CA LYS A 110 -5.85 12.74 -3.54
C LYS A 110 -4.97 13.94 -3.25
N PHE A 111 -3.71 13.84 -3.64
CA PHE A 111 -2.79 14.97 -3.66
C PHE A 111 -2.80 15.57 -5.07
N GLU A 112 -2.78 16.90 -5.18
CA GLU A 112 -2.79 17.58 -6.49
C GLU A 112 -1.44 17.46 -7.21
N ASN A 113 -0.34 17.46 -6.45
CA ASN A 113 1.03 17.49 -6.97
C ASN A 113 1.83 16.22 -6.65
N PHE A 114 1.14 15.10 -6.44
CA PHE A 114 1.79 13.82 -6.14
C PHE A 114 1.06 12.70 -6.84
N GLN A 115 1.83 11.86 -7.52
CA GLN A 115 1.36 10.68 -8.23
C GLN A 115 2.28 9.50 -7.89
N ILE A 116 1.68 8.32 -7.79
CA ILE A 116 2.42 7.06 -7.68
C ILE A 116 2.43 6.45 -9.07
N ILE A 117 3.62 6.19 -9.60
CA ILE A 117 3.81 5.45 -10.85
C ILE A 117 4.45 4.13 -10.46
N LEU A 118 3.79 3.03 -10.80
CA LEU A 118 4.31 1.68 -10.57
C LEU A 118 4.55 1.06 -11.95
N ARG A 119 5.74 0.48 -12.16
CA ARG A 119 6.10 -0.19 -13.43
C ARG A 119 5.83 0.69 -14.68
N GLY A 120 6.09 1.99 -14.58
CA GLY A 120 5.86 2.95 -15.68
C GLY A 120 4.40 3.38 -15.90
N LYS A 121 3.44 2.86 -15.12
CA LYS A 121 2.01 3.19 -15.24
C LYS A 121 1.48 3.89 -13.99
N PRO A 122 0.82 5.06 -14.13
CA PRO A 122 0.19 5.74 -13.00
C PRO A 122 -0.78 4.84 -12.25
N VAL A 123 -0.77 4.91 -10.92
CA VAL A 123 -1.72 4.19 -10.07
C VAL A 123 -2.96 5.05 -9.86
N GLU A 124 -4.11 4.55 -10.28
CA GLU A 124 -5.39 5.22 -10.03
C GLU A 124 -5.79 5.09 -8.57
N GLN A 125 -5.91 6.22 -7.88
CA GLN A 125 -6.36 6.23 -6.48
C GLN A 125 -7.87 5.98 -6.37
N ILE A 126 -8.23 5.00 -5.53
CA ILE A 126 -9.59 4.60 -5.20
C ILE A 126 -9.99 5.19 -3.85
N SER A 127 -11.16 5.82 -3.79
CA SER A 127 -11.75 6.26 -2.53
C SER A 127 -12.77 5.24 -2.08
N ILE A 128 -12.44 4.47 -1.03
CA ILE A 128 -13.35 3.44 -0.47
C ILE A 128 -14.69 4.07 -0.08
N ALA A 129 -14.69 5.29 0.48
CA ALA A 129 -15.90 6.00 0.89
C ALA A 129 -16.85 6.35 -0.29
N ASN A 130 -16.33 6.44 -1.52
CA ASN A 130 -17.12 6.69 -2.72
C ASN A 130 -17.72 5.40 -3.30
N GLU A 131 -17.15 4.23 -3.01
CA GLU A 131 -17.67 2.93 -3.45
C GLU A 131 -18.77 2.37 -2.51
N LEU A 132 -19.07 3.08 -1.40
CA LEU A 132 -20.10 2.65 -0.44
C LEU A 132 -21.53 2.87 -0.96
N LYS A 133 -22.34 1.82 -0.89
CA LYS A 133 -23.80 1.87 -1.06
C LYS A 133 -24.49 2.25 0.26
N PHE A 134 -25.60 2.99 0.18
CA PHE A 134 -26.40 3.42 1.34
C PHE A 134 -25.57 4.12 2.43
N LYS A 135 -24.63 4.97 2.00
CA LYS A 135 -23.67 5.65 2.87
C LYS A 135 -24.37 6.52 3.92
N LYS A 136 -23.88 6.43 5.16
CA LYS A 136 -24.20 7.30 6.28
C LYS A 136 -22.92 7.88 6.85
N VAL A 137 -22.97 9.15 7.24
CA VAL A 137 -21.84 9.84 7.88
C VAL A 137 -22.14 9.98 9.37
N VAL A 138 -21.25 9.47 10.20
CA VAL A 138 -21.31 9.58 11.66
C VAL A 138 -20.17 10.45 12.14
N THR A 139 -20.39 11.27 13.16
CA THR A 139 -19.34 12.08 13.79
C THR A 139 -18.99 11.47 15.14
N TYR A 140 -17.73 11.07 15.31
CA TYR A 140 -17.18 10.62 16.57
C TYR A 140 -16.40 11.77 17.24
N LYS A 141 -16.65 11.99 18.53
CA LYS A 141 -15.91 12.95 19.34
C LYS A 141 -15.21 12.18 20.46
N PRO A 142 -13.88 11.97 20.37
CA PRO A 142 -13.16 11.28 21.43
C PRO A 142 -13.18 12.10 22.72
N GLN A 143 -13.42 11.45 23.84
CA GLN A 143 -13.31 12.06 25.17
C GLN A 143 -11.86 11.98 25.63
N VAL A 144 -11.03 12.91 25.15
CA VAL A 144 -9.63 13.04 25.60
C VAL A 144 -9.58 14.07 26.74
N ALA A 145 -8.76 13.84 27.78
CA ALA A 145 -8.68 14.68 28.97
C ALA A 145 -8.41 16.17 28.63
N HIS A 146 -8.89 17.05 29.52
CA HIS A 146 -9.26 18.47 29.38
C HIS A 146 -8.37 19.47 28.60
N ASP A 147 -7.18 19.11 28.12
CA ASP A 147 -6.22 20.04 27.48
C ASP A 147 -5.95 19.79 25.99
N SER A 148 -6.58 18.78 25.38
CA SER A 148 -6.43 18.53 23.94
C SER A 148 -7.57 19.16 23.16
N GLN A 149 -7.25 19.90 22.09
CA GLN A 149 -8.25 20.33 21.09
C GLN A 149 -9.02 19.08 20.62
N VAL A 150 -10.29 18.95 21.01
CA VAL A 150 -11.11 17.78 20.68
C VAL A 150 -11.39 17.80 19.18
N VAL A 151 -10.61 17.05 18.41
CA VAL A 151 -10.83 16.89 16.97
C VAL A 151 -11.95 15.87 16.78
N SER A 152 -13.10 16.34 16.30
CA SER A 152 -14.17 15.45 15.85
C SER A 152 -13.75 14.71 14.57
N VAL A 153 -13.98 13.41 14.52
CA VAL A 153 -13.70 12.56 13.37
C VAL A 153 -15.00 12.25 12.64
N LYS A 154 -15.03 12.43 11.31
CA LYS A 154 -16.13 11.95 10.47
C LYS A 154 -15.82 10.52 10.03
N VAL A 155 -16.83 9.66 10.11
CA VAL A 155 -16.76 8.26 9.73
C VAL A 155 -17.82 8.00 8.68
N ASP A 156 -17.41 7.59 7.49
CA ASP A 156 -18.32 7.15 6.45
C ASP A 156 -18.58 5.65 6.63
N ILE A 157 -19.85 5.24 6.72
CA ILE A 157 -20.25 3.84 6.90
C ILE A 157 -21.30 3.49 5.87
N GLY A 158 -21.15 2.35 5.19
CA GLY A 158 -22.11 1.87 4.21
C GLY A 158 -21.88 0.41 3.88
N PHE A 159 -22.54 -0.06 2.83
CA PHE A 159 -22.34 -1.40 2.31
C PHE A 159 -21.35 -1.39 1.16
N ALA A 160 -20.49 -2.41 1.07
CA ALA A 160 -19.68 -2.65 -0.11
C ALA A 160 -20.56 -2.76 -1.36
N LYS A 161 -20.03 -2.33 -2.52
CA LYS A 161 -20.78 -2.30 -3.78
C LYS A 161 -21.28 -3.68 -4.20
N GLU A 162 -20.53 -4.73 -3.89
CA GLU A 162 -20.83 -6.11 -4.22
C GLU A 162 -21.54 -6.86 -3.07
N ALA A 163 -22.06 -6.13 -2.07
CA ALA A 163 -22.94 -6.70 -1.05
C ALA A 163 -24.23 -7.29 -1.70
N PRO A 164 -24.76 -8.42 -1.18
CA PRO A 164 -24.30 -9.18 -0.01
C PRO A 164 -23.31 -10.30 -0.35
N VAL A 165 -22.85 -10.38 -1.60
CA VAL A 165 -21.98 -11.49 -2.09
C VAL A 165 -20.66 -11.50 -1.34
N LEU A 166 -20.08 -10.32 -1.11
CA LEU A 166 -18.84 -10.19 -0.34
C LEU A 166 -19.08 -10.44 1.16
N GLY A 167 -18.38 -11.43 1.71
CA GLY A 167 -18.30 -11.69 3.15
C GLY A 167 -17.38 -10.76 3.93
N ILE A 168 -16.93 -9.66 3.31
CA ILE A 168 -16.04 -8.69 3.95
C ILE A 168 -16.80 -7.76 4.86
N PHE A 169 -16.13 -7.21 5.87
CA PHE A 169 -16.64 -6.13 6.70
C PHE A 169 -15.49 -5.54 7.50
N GLY A 170 -15.63 -4.29 7.93
CA GLY A 170 -14.65 -3.64 8.81
C GLY A 170 -14.43 -2.16 8.50
N MET A 171 -13.54 -1.57 9.29
CA MET A 171 -13.16 -0.16 9.22
C MET A 171 -11.81 0.00 8.54
N ASN A 172 -11.70 0.94 7.60
CA ASN A 172 -10.43 1.34 7.00
C ASN A 172 -9.92 2.57 7.75
N VAL A 173 -8.95 2.36 8.64
CA VAL A 173 -8.47 3.43 9.53
C VAL A 173 -7.32 4.17 8.88
N TYR A 174 -7.50 5.48 8.70
CA TYR A 174 -6.48 6.39 8.20
C TYR A 174 -5.97 7.31 9.31
N HIS A 175 -4.67 7.60 9.28
CA HIS A 175 -4.03 8.60 10.13
C HIS A 175 -3.19 9.55 9.28
N LYS A 176 -3.41 10.86 9.42
CA LYS A 176 -2.71 11.90 8.61
C LYS A 176 -2.68 11.56 7.11
N ASN A 177 -3.86 11.26 6.57
CA ASN A 177 -4.07 10.84 5.18
C ASN A 177 -3.53 9.44 4.80
N ARG A 178 -2.81 8.72 5.66
CA ARG A 178 -2.21 7.41 5.38
C ARG A 178 -3.03 6.26 5.94
N LEU A 179 -3.26 5.22 5.15
CA LEU A 179 -3.91 3.98 5.59
C LEU A 179 -3.04 3.27 6.62
N ILE A 180 -3.63 2.92 7.76
CA ILE A 180 -2.97 2.20 8.86
C ILE A 180 -3.53 0.78 9.01
N MET A 181 -4.85 0.65 9.02
CA MET A 181 -5.52 -0.65 9.17
C MET A 181 -6.62 -0.81 8.11
N PRO A 182 -6.40 -1.61 7.05
CA PRO A 182 -7.44 -1.95 6.09
C PRO A 182 -8.43 -2.96 6.67
N PHE A 183 -9.72 -2.77 6.42
CA PHE A 183 -10.81 -3.71 6.77
C PHE A 183 -10.72 -4.27 8.21
N TRP A 184 -10.41 -3.41 9.18
CA TRP A 184 -10.30 -3.78 10.59
C TRP A 184 -11.66 -4.21 11.15
N LYS A 185 -11.75 -5.47 11.59
CA LYS A 185 -12.98 -6.05 12.14
C LYS A 185 -13.22 -5.52 13.55
N VAL A 186 -14.10 -4.51 13.66
CA VAL A 186 -14.51 -3.89 14.93
C VAL A 186 -15.63 -4.65 15.65
N LEU A 187 -16.37 -5.49 14.92
CA LEU A 187 -17.36 -6.41 15.48
C LEU A 187 -16.79 -7.83 15.37
N GLN A 188 -16.59 -8.51 16.50
CA GLN A 188 -16.05 -9.88 16.55
C GLN A 188 -17.11 -10.95 16.86
N GLU A 189 -18.40 -10.57 16.86
CA GLU A 189 -19.47 -11.54 17.08
C GLU A 189 -19.52 -12.56 15.94
N ALA A 190 -19.61 -13.85 16.27
CA ALA A 190 -19.83 -14.95 15.31
C ALA A 190 -21.28 -14.93 14.77
N SER A 191 -21.73 -13.79 14.25
CA SER A 191 -23.06 -13.60 13.67
C SER A 191 -22.96 -13.01 12.26
N SER A 192 -24.07 -13.00 11.52
CA SER A 192 -24.18 -12.34 10.21
C SER A 192 -24.33 -10.81 10.30
N ARG A 193 -24.36 -10.25 11.51
CA ARG A 193 -24.53 -8.80 11.73
C ARG A 193 -23.29 -8.05 11.24
N GLY A 194 -23.53 -6.97 10.50
CA GLY A 194 -22.46 -6.13 9.96
C GLY A 194 -21.74 -6.73 8.75
N ARG A 195 -22.16 -7.90 8.23
CA ARG A 195 -21.60 -8.44 6.98
C ARG A 195 -21.79 -7.44 5.84
N SER A 196 -20.74 -7.29 5.02
CA SER A 196 -20.64 -6.33 3.92
C SER A 196 -20.67 -4.86 4.35
N VAL A 197 -20.67 -4.54 5.65
CA VAL A 197 -20.56 -3.17 6.14
C VAL A 197 -19.10 -2.76 6.14
N VAL A 198 -18.81 -1.68 5.43
CA VAL A 198 -17.48 -1.10 5.33
C VAL A 198 -17.56 0.33 5.84
N GLY A 199 -16.58 0.73 6.63
CA GLY A 199 -16.40 2.12 6.98
C GLY A 199 -14.99 2.64 6.71
N VAL A 200 -14.87 3.96 6.72
CA VAL A 200 -13.65 4.73 6.48
C VAL A 200 -13.57 5.86 7.51
#